data_AF-A0A363TZ75-F1
#
_entry.id   AF-A0A363TZ75-F1
#
_cell.length_a   1.000
_cell.length_b   1.000
_cell.length_c   1.000
_cell.angle_alpha   90.00
_cell.angle_beta   90.00
_cell.angle_gamma   90.00
#
_symmetry.space_group_name_H-M   'P 1'
#
loop_
_entity.id
_entity.type
_entity.pdbx_description
1 polymer ?
#
loop_
_entity_poly.entity_id
_entity_poly.type
_entity_poly.pdbx_seq_one_letter_code
_entity_poly.pdbx_strand_id
1 'polypeptide(L)'
;MAIVPADLSSVISGILTLGANGGEELFLPKIHSVLCQMKPHNRMLAGIWFSITGSVCYSRDIENVIRDLAAQGVLKIESGSVAVVKNAAFLRNRLRGVLPTRQYKKLLATSRRFYARLGRLSGA
;
A
#
# COMPACT_ATOMS: atom_id res chain seq x y z
N MET A 1 -7.38 -9.81 23.67
CA MET A 1 -8.20 -9.34 22.53
C MET A 1 -7.48 -9.71 21.24
N ALA A 2 -8.03 -10.66 20.48
CA ALA A 2 -7.50 -11.04 19.19
C ALA A 2 -7.56 -9.84 18.24
N ILE A 3 -6.41 -9.45 17.71
CA ILE A 3 -6.33 -8.49 16.61
C ILE A 3 -6.89 -9.25 15.41
N VAL A 4 -8.18 -9.09 15.09
CA VAL A 4 -8.75 -9.60 13.84
C VAL A 4 -7.87 -9.04 12.72
N PRO A 5 -7.15 -9.86 11.95
CA PRO A 5 -6.31 -9.35 10.89
C PRO A 5 -7.21 -8.57 9.94
N ALA A 6 -6.90 -7.30 9.72
CA ALA A 6 -7.46 -6.61 8.57
C ALA A 6 -7.20 -7.50 7.35
N ASP A 7 -8.22 -7.71 6.53
CA ASP A 7 -8.08 -8.43 5.27
C ASP A 7 -6.87 -7.89 4.49
N LEU A 8 -6.13 -8.78 3.82
CA LEU A 8 -4.86 -8.46 3.18
C LEU A 8 -5.02 -7.31 2.17
N SER A 9 -6.13 -7.31 1.43
CA SER A 9 -6.49 -6.23 0.52
C SER A 9 -6.63 -4.90 1.28
N SER A 10 -7.35 -4.90 2.40
CA SER A 10 -7.51 -3.70 3.24
C SER A 10 -6.19 -3.17 3.79
N VAL A 11 -5.25 -4.07 4.14
CA VAL A 11 -3.90 -3.68 4.57
C VAL A 11 -3.14 -3.03 3.43
N ILE A 12 -3.07 -3.67 2.25
CA ILE A 12 -2.34 -3.13 1.10
C ILE A 12 -2.97 -1.80 0.67
N SER A 13 -4.29 -1.74 0.52
CA SER A 13 -5.01 -0.52 0.14
C SER A 13 -4.78 0.61 1.13
N GLY A 14 -4.77 0.32 2.44
CA GLY A 14 -4.48 1.32 3.45
C GLY A 14 -3.03 1.79 3.42
N ILE A 15 -2.07 0.92 3.13
CA ILE A 15 -0.67 1.33 2.97
C ILE A 15 -0.48 2.24 1.77
N LEU A 16 -1.16 1.95 0.65
CA LEU A 16 -1.08 2.75 -0.58
C LEU A 16 -1.84 4.07 -0.55
N THR A 17 -2.70 4.32 0.44
CA THR A 17 -3.59 5.50 0.39
C THR A 17 -3.66 6.32 1.68
N LEU A 18 -3.46 5.74 2.87
CA LEU A 18 -3.65 6.48 4.13
C LEU A 18 -2.59 7.58 4.35
N GLY A 19 -1.37 7.31 3.92
CA GLY A 19 -0.22 8.22 4.01
C GLY A 19 -0.08 9.16 2.81
N ALA A 20 -0.95 9.02 1.80
CA ALA A 20 -1.00 9.90 0.65
C ALA A 20 -1.69 11.22 1.01
N ASN A 21 -1.11 12.33 0.60
CA ASN A 21 -1.71 13.67 0.63
C ASN A 21 -2.57 13.93 -0.63
N GLY A 22 -2.47 13.08 -1.66
CA GLY A 22 -3.18 13.21 -2.92
C GLY A 22 -2.24 13.75 -4.01
N GLY A 23 -2.31 13.16 -5.20
CA GLY A 23 -1.45 13.50 -6.33
C GLY A 23 -0.08 12.81 -6.32
N GLU A 24 0.27 12.02 -5.29
CA GLU A 24 1.53 11.28 -5.31
C GLU A 24 1.58 10.26 -6.44
N GLU A 25 2.69 10.28 -7.17
CA GLU A 25 3.05 9.29 -8.17
C GLU A 25 3.75 8.10 -7.52
N LEU A 26 3.18 6.91 -7.71
CA LEU A 26 3.71 5.65 -7.23
C LEU A 26 4.21 4.84 -8.43
N PHE A 27 5.52 4.67 -8.56
CA PHE A 27 6.07 3.75 -9.56
C PHE A 27 5.83 2.30 -9.14
N LEU A 28 5.06 1.54 -9.94
CA LEU A 28 4.57 0.20 -9.58
C LEU A 28 5.70 -0.75 -9.10
N PRO A 29 6.85 -0.88 -9.82
CA PRO A 29 7.95 -1.73 -9.35
C PRO A 29 8.54 -1.33 -7.98
N LYS A 30 8.54 -0.03 -7.66
CA LYS A 30 9.00 0.48 -6.35
C LYS A 30 8.03 0.09 -5.24
N ILE A 31 6.71 0.03 -5.52
CA ILE A 31 5.71 -0.39 -4.53
C ILE A 31 6.04 -1.80 -4.01
N HIS A 32 6.21 -2.77 -4.92
CA HIS A 32 6.52 -4.14 -4.54
C HIS A 32 7.84 -4.24 -3.77
N SER A 33 8.88 -3.55 -4.25
CA SER A 33 10.22 -3.57 -3.64
C SER A 33 10.21 -3.00 -2.22
N VAL A 34 9.55 -1.85 -2.00
CA VAL A 34 9.45 -1.24 -0.67
C VAL A 34 8.66 -2.14 0.29
N LEU A 35 7.52 -2.69 -0.15
CA LEU A 35 6.72 -3.58 0.70
C LEU A 35 7.47 -4.88 1.03
N CYS A 36 8.23 -5.43 0.08
CA CYS A 36 9.10 -6.58 0.27
C CYS A 36 10.14 -6.29 1.37
N GLN A 37 10.82 -5.14 1.31
CA GLN A 37 11.81 -4.71 2.31
C GLN A 37 11.19 -4.37 3.68
N MET A 38 9.90 -4.00 3.72
CA MET A 38 9.20 -3.72 4.96
C MET A 38 8.69 -4.99 5.65
N LYS A 39 8.44 -6.07 4.89
CA LYS A 39 7.83 -7.31 5.37
C LYS A 39 8.54 -7.92 6.58
N PRO A 40 9.89 -8.07 6.63
CA PRO A 40 10.57 -8.70 7.76
C PRO A 40 10.33 -8.00 9.11
N HIS A 41 10.04 -6.70 9.08
CA HIS A 41 9.89 -5.87 10.28
C HIS A 41 8.44 -5.46 10.55
N ASN A 42 7.48 -5.93 9.75
CA ASN A 42 6.08 -5.55 9.90
C ASN A 42 5.13 -6.74 9.80
N ARG A 43 4.60 -7.17 10.95
CA ARG A 43 3.61 -8.25 11.06
C ARG A 43 2.34 -8.02 10.23
N MET A 44 1.99 -6.78 9.88
CA MET A 44 0.83 -6.51 9.01
C MET A 44 1.04 -7.01 7.57
N LEU A 45 2.30 -7.13 7.14
CA LEU A 45 2.67 -7.61 5.81
C LEU A 45 2.96 -9.11 5.79
N ALA A 46 2.81 -9.81 6.93
CA ALA A 46 3.23 -11.20 7.07
C ALA A 46 2.54 -12.13 6.06
N GLY A 47 1.28 -11.83 5.73
CA GLY A 47 0.46 -12.58 4.77
C GLY A 47 0.71 -12.27 3.29
N ILE A 48 1.52 -11.26 2.94
CA ILE A 48 1.84 -10.96 1.53
C ILE A 48 2.91 -11.92 1.05
N TRP A 49 2.62 -12.63 -0.05
CA TRP A 49 3.61 -13.45 -0.71
C TRP A 49 4.35 -12.67 -1.78
N PHE A 50 5.68 -12.79 -1.79
CA PHE A 50 6.53 -12.19 -2.81
C PHE A 50 7.25 -13.30 -3.57
N SER A 51 7.19 -13.22 -4.90
CA SER A 51 8.09 -13.94 -5.80
C SER A 51 9.29 -13.06 -6.12
N ILE A 52 10.46 -13.67 -6.26
CA ILE A 52 11.67 -12.99 -6.74
C ILE A 52 11.71 -13.19 -8.26
N THR A 53 11.64 -12.10 -9.01
CA THR A 53 11.76 -12.08 -10.47
C THR A 53 12.98 -11.22 -10.82
N GLY A 54 14.12 -11.88 -11.04
CA GLY A 54 15.41 -11.20 -11.18
C GLY A 54 15.78 -10.44 -9.90
N SER A 55 16.11 -9.15 -10.02
CA SER A 55 16.43 -8.27 -8.89
C SER A 55 15.21 -7.60 -8.24
N VAL A 56 13.99 -7.91 -8.69
CA VAL A 56 12.77 -7.23 -8.25
C VAL A 56 11.86 -8.20 -7.49
N CYS A 57 11.42 -7.79 -6.30
CA CYS A 57 10.32 -8.48 -5.61
C CYS A 57 9.01 -8.16 -6.32
N TYR A 58 8.18 -9.17 -6.55
CA TYR A 58 6.85 -9.02 -7.13
C TYR A 58 5.81 -9.72 -6.26
N SER A 59 4.58 -9.20 -6.22
CA SER A 59 3.48 -9.83 -5.49
C SER A 59 2.18 -9.67 -6.27
N ARG A 60 1.50 -10.78 -6.51
CA ARG A 60 0.19 -10.79 -7.18
C ARG A 60 -0.89 -10.11 -6.33
N ASP A 61 -0.81 -10.23 -5.00
CA ASP A 61 -1.76 -9.59 -4.09
C ASP A 61 -1.71 -8.06 -4.23
N ILE A 62 -0.50 -7.50 -4.35
CA ILE A 62 -0.30 -6.07 -4.56
C ILE A 62 -0.88 -5.63 -5.90
N GLU A 63 -0.62 -6.37 -6.98
CA GLU A 63 -1.16 -6.07 -8.31
C GLU A 63 -2.69 -6.08 -8.34
N ASN A 64 -3.31 -7.09 -7.75
CA ASN A 64 -4.77 -7.19 -7.67
C ASN A 64 -5.35 -5.98 -6.94
N VAL A 65 -4.76 -5.60 -5.80
CA VAL A 65 -5.21 -4.42 -5.05
C VAL A 65 -5.04 -3.13 -5.84
N ILE A 66 -3.95 -2.98 -6.59
CA ILE A 66 -3.74 -1.80 -7.43
C ILE A 66 -4.80 -1.71 -8.53
N ARG A 67 -5.12 -2.83 -9.17
CA ARG A 67 -6.21 -2.91 -10.16
C ARG A 67 -7.57 -2.57 -9.56
N ASP A 68 -7.88 -3.11 -8.38
CA ASP A 68 -9.14 -2.83 -7.68
C ASP A 68 -9.26 -1.37 -7.28
N LEU A 69 -8.16 -0.77 -6.79
CA LEU A 69 -8.13 0.66 -6.46
C LEU A 69 -8.23 1.53 -7.71
N ALA A 70 -7.68 1.10 -8.85
CA ALA A 70 -7.85 1.79 -10.12
C ALA A 70 -9.29 1.71 -10.62
N ALA A 71 -9.93 0.54 -10.55
CA ALA A 71 -11.33 0.35 -10.89
C ALA A 71 -12.27 1.19 -10.00
N GLN A 72 -11.91 1.40 -8.74
CA GLN A 72 -12.63 2.27 -7.79
C GLN A 72 -12.31 3.77 -7.97
N GLY A 73 -11.43 4.16 -8.89
CA GLY A 73 -11.01 5.55 -9.10
C GLY A 73 -10.15 6.14 -7.98
N VAL A 74 -9.62 5.30 -7.09
CA VAL A 74 -8.73 5.72 -5.99
C VAL A 74 -7.31 5.93 -6.51
N LEU A 75 -6.87 5.06 -7.44
CA LEU A 75 -5.64 5.19 -8.21
C LEU A 75 -5.96 5.51 -9.67
N LYS A 76 -5.09 6.26 -10.34
CA LYS A 76 -5.08 6.41 -11.79
C LYS A 76 -3.76 5.86 -12.31
N ILE A 77 -3.81 4.82 -13.14
CA ILE A 77 -2.60 4.27 -13.77
C ILE A 77 -2.26 5.15 -14.97
N GLU A 78 -1.08 5.77 -14.94
CA GLU A 78 -0.50 6.57 -16.00
C GLU A 78 0.71 5.84 -16.59
N SER A 79 0.83 5.86 -17.91
CA SER A 79 1.97 5.28 -18.65
C SER A 79 2.32 3.82 -18.29
N GLY A 80 1.32 3.03 -17.88
CA GLY A 80 1.42 1.59 -17.58
C GLY A 80 2.27 1.20 -16.36
N SER A 81 2.92 2.16 -15.70
CA SER A 81 3.91 1.90 -14.64
C SER A 81 3.89 2.90 -13.49
N VAL A 82 3.11 3.97 -13.60
CA VAL A 82 2.92 4.98 -12.56
C VAL A 82 1.47 4.96 -12.10
N ALA A 83 1.21 4.97 -10.80
CA ALA A 83 -0.12 5.09 -10.23
C ALA A 83 -0.23 6.39 -9.43
N VAL A 84 -1.17 7.27 -9.81
CA VAL A 84 -1.45 8.53 -9.12
C VAL A 84 -2.57 8.34 -8.12
N VAL A 85 -2.35 8.72 -6.86
CA VAL A 85 -3.41 8.66 -5.84
C VAL A 85 -4.38 9.85 -6.02
N LYS A 86 -5.64 9.59 -6.37
CA LYS A 86 -6.65 10.64 -6.62
C LYS A 86 -7.68 10.75 -5.48
N ASN A 87 -8.26 9.64 -5.04
CA ASN A 87 -9.37 9.65 -4.08
C ASN A 87 -9.02 8.96 -2.75
N ALA A 88 -7.88 9.34 -2.15
CA ALA A 88 -7.45 8.79 -0.87
C ALA A 88 -8.40 9.10 0.30
N ALA A 89 -9.20 10.17 0.20
CA ALA A 89 -10.17 10.55 1.24
C ALA A 89 -11.30 9.52 1.38
N PHE A 90 -11.84 9.03 0.25
CA PHE A 90 -12.85 7.98 0.23
C PHE A 90 -12.38 6.72 0.95
N LEU A 91 -11.18 6.23 0.61
CA LEU A 91 -10.65 5.01 1.22
C LEU A 91 -10.30 5.20 2.70
N ARG A 92 -9.80 6.39 3.08
CA ARG A 92 -9.56 6.77 4.49
C ARG A 92 -10.84 6.65 5.32
N ASN A 93 -11.94 7.21 4.84
CA ASN A 93 -13.23 7.16 5.54
C ASN A 93 -13.75 5.72 5.66
N ARG A 94 -13.66 4.93 4.58
CA ARG A 94 -14.05 3.52 4.59
C ARG A 94 -13.23 2.71 5.60
N LEU A 95 -11.91 2.82 5.59
CA LEU A 95 -11.03 2.09 6.51
C LEU A 95 -11.22 2.52 7.97
N ARG A 96 -11.55 3.79 8.21
CA ARG A 96 -11.85 4.28 9.57
C ARG A 96 -13.15 3.69 10.14
N GLY A 97 -14.13 3.40 9.28
CA GLY A 97 -15.40 2.77 9.69
C GLY A 97 -15.29 1.26 9.93
N VAL A 98 -14.36 0.59 9.26
CA VAL A 98 -14.25 -0.89 9.29
C VAL A 98 -13.17 -1.39 10.26
N LEU A 99 -12.09 -0.63 10.47
CA LEU A 99 -10.96 -1.07 11.30
C LEU A 99 -11.05 -0.58 12.74
N PRO A 100 -10.70 -1.42 13.73
CA PRO A 100 -10.50 -0.98 15.11
C PRO A 100 -9.46 0.15 15.19
N THR A 101 -9.68 1.14 16.06
CA THR A 101 -8.84 2.34 16.18
C THR A 101 -7.34 2.04 16.30
N ARG A 102 -6.96 1.00 17.07
CA ARG A 102 -5.56 0.59 17.22
C ARG A 102 -4.96 0.07 15.92
N GLN A 103 -5.73 -0.70 15.14
CA GLN A 103 -5.28 -1.22 13.85
C GLN A 103 -5.17 -0.10 12.82
N TYR A 104 -6.16 0.79 12.75
CA TYR A 104 -6.13 1.95 11.88
C TYR A 104 -4.89 2.82 12.12
N LYS A 105 -4.58 3.15 13.39
CA LYS A 105 -3.39 3.94 13.74
C LYS A 105 -2.10 3.24 13.31
N LYS A 106 -2.00 1.92 13.50
CA LYS A 106 -0.83 1.13 13.08
C LYS A 106 -0.70 1.05 11.56
N LEU A 107 -1.81 0.97 10.84
CA LEU A 107 -1.85 0.97 9.38
C LEU A 107 -1.43 2.33 8.82
N LEU A 108 -1.93 3.43 9.38
CA LEU A 108 -1.52 4.79 9.05
C LEU A 108 0.00 5.00 9.27
N ALA A 109 0.53 4.56 10.41
CA ALA A 109 1.96 4.64 10.69
C ALA A 109 2.79 3.81 9.70
N THR A 110 2.29 2.64 9.30
CA THR A 110 2.92 1.79 8.28
C THR A 110 2.90 2.47 6.92
N SER A 111 1.77 3.04 6.53
CA SER A 111 1.63 3.80 5.28
C SER A 111 2.61 4.98 5.22
N ARG A 112 2.75 5.77 6.29
CA ARG A 112 3.74 6.86 6.35
C ARG A 112 5.18 6.37 6.18
N ARG A 113 5.54 5.22 6.78
CA ARG A 113 6.86 4.61 6.60
C ARG A 113 7.08 4.14 5.16
N PHE A 114 6.05 3.61 4.51
CA PHE A 114 6.08 3.25 3.10
C PHE A 114 6.40 4.47 2.23
N TYR A 115 5.67 5.57 2.39
CA TYR A 115 5.93 6.82 1.64
C TYR A 115 7.31 7.42 1.94
N ALA A 116 7.77 7.39 3.20
CA ALA A 116 9.11 7.84 3.55
C ALA A 116 10.22 7.01 2.86
N ARG A 117 10.03 5.69 2.72
CA ARG A 117 10.95 4.83 1.97
C ARG A 117 10.85 5.03 0.46
N LEU A 118 9.64 5.26 -0.05
CA LEU A 118 9.40 5.58 -1.45
C LEU A 118 10.16 6.86 -1.86
N GLY A 119 10.06 7.93 -1.06
CA GLY A 119 10.76 9.19 -1.31
C GLY A 119 12.29 9.08 -1.25
N ARG A 120 12.83 8.25 -0.35
CA ARG A 120 14.29 7.97 -0.31
C ARG A 120 14.81 7.23 -1.54
N LEU A 121 13.95 6.47 -2.23
CA LEU A 121 14.30 5.76 -3.46
C LEU A 121 14.08 6.61 -4.71
N SER A 122 13.59 7.84 -4.59
CA SER A 122 13.37 8.79 -5.70
C SER A 122 14.43 9.89 -5.77
N GLY A 123 15.36 9.95 -4.81
CA GLY A 123 16.47 10.90 -4.76
C GLY A 123 17.86 10.29 -4.97
N ALA A 124 17.93 9.14 -5.64
CA ALA A 124 19.17 8.45 -6.02
C ALA A 124 19.22 8.27 -7.54
#